data_AF-A0A2E6UYL8-F1
#
_entry.id   AF-A0A2E6UYL8-F1
#
_cell.length_a   1.000
_cell.length_b   1.000
_cell.length_c   1.000
_cell.angle_alpha   90.00
_cell.angle_beta   90.00
_cell.angle_gamma   90.00
#
_symmetry.space_group_name_H-M   'P 1'
#
loop_
_entity.id
_entity.type
_entity.pdbx_description
1 polymer ?
#
loop_
_entity_poly.entity_id
_entity_poly.type
_entity_poly.pdbx_seq_one_letter_code
_entity_poly.pdbx_strand_id
1 'polypeptide(L)'
;MIKFDTKISDDSYSVAVASMAEQVLEDLLETLGNIDPSEVQIEGLRKIEFEREGRMKRILDLASIFYDPGVSTTSIRIAMKELKDKDLVIANMRMAGYKKMSPGPDDSNFFVELPKPTASDLGSFENQIKITQNSAISKMGKVNFDAASRMKAAVNSEFIEPRVTMLARKQIEKISDETYRHIKVFCMIRRQALVGGSMRLTEDDEMVTYRRMKDEIYSFVHEKLGK
;
A
#
# COMPACT_ATOMS: atom_id res chain seq x y z
N MET A 1 10.78 -13.74 6.13
CA MET A 1 9.85 -14.35 5.16
C MET A 1 9.01 -15.37 5.89
N ILE A 2 7.69 -15.33 5.73
CA ILE A 2 6.76 -16.22 6.43
C ILE A 2 6.80 -17.58 5.74
N LYS A 3 6.96 -18.64 6.53
CA LYS A 3 6.84 -20.02 6.08
C LYS A 3 5.68 -20.67 6.81
N PHE A 4 4.87 -21.41 6.08
CA PHE A 4 3.74 -22.12 6.66
C PHE A 4 4.20 -23.49 7.17
N ASP A 5 4.15 -23.71 8.49
CA ASP A 5 4.43 -25.00 9.11
C ASP A 5 3.14 -25.64 9.62
N THR A 6 2.31 -26.10 8.67
CA THR A 6 1.04 -26.76 8.98
C THR A 6 1.01 -28.18 8.39
N LYS A 7 1.84 -29.09 8.92
CA LYS A 7 1.89 -30.47 8.41
C LYS A 7 0.70 -31.32 8.91
N ILE A 8 -0.30 -31.51 8.04
CA ILE A 8 -1.45 -32.43 8.24
C ILE A 8 -1.42 -33.58 7.22
N SER A 9 -0.85 -33.34 6.05
CA SER A 9 -0.85 -34.16 4.84
C SER A 9 0.43 -33.86 4.05
N ASP A 10 1.02 -34.88 3.43
CA ASP A 10 2.20 -34.75 2.55
C ASP A 10 1.78 -34.66 1.07
N ASP A 11 0.59 -34.11 0.80
CA ASP A 11 0.05 -34.02 -0.56
C ASP A 11 0.63 -32.84 -1.35
N SER A 12 0.75 -33.03 -2.66
CA SER A 12 1.29 -31.99 -3.55
C SER A 12 0.39 -30.75 -3.66
N TYR A 13 -0.91 -30.83 -3.34
CA TYR A 13 -1.81 -29.68 -3.43
C TYR A 13 -1.59 -28.70 -2.30
N SER A 14 -1.46 -29.18 -1.07
CA SER A 14 -1.17 -28.34 0.09
C SER A 14 0.21 -27.68 0.00
N VAL A 15 1.22 -28.40 -0.52
CA VAL A 15 2.55 -27.83 -0.82
C VAL A 15 2.46 -26.72 -1.87
N ALA A 16 1.73 -26.95 -2.96
CA ALA A 16 1.54 -25.93 -4.00
C ALA A 16 0.78 -24.70 -3.48
N VAL A 17 -0.26 -24.90 -2.66
CA VAL A 17 -1.01 -23.79 -2.04
C VAL A 17 -0.12 -23.01 -1.07
N ALA A 18 0.70 -23.67 -0.25
CA ALA A 18 1.63 -22.99 0.64
C ALA A 18 2.61 -22.10 -0.14
N SER A 19 3.22 -22.61 -1.21
CA SER A 19 4.12 -21.82 -2.06
C SER A 19 3.41 -20.64 -2.73
N MET A 20 2.17 -20.81 -3.21
CA MET A 20 1.39 -19.71 -3.77
C MET A 20 0.99 -18.68 -2.70
N ALA A 21 0.68 -19.13 -1.48
CA ALA A 21 0.37 -18.25 -0.36
C ALA A 21 1.59 -17.40 0.05
N GLU A 22 2.79 -17.98 0.06
CA GLU A 22 4.05 -17.24 0.28
C GLU A 22 4.21 -16.15 -0.78
N GLN A 23 4.01 -16.48 -2.07
CA GLN A 23 4.07 -15.49 -3.15
C GLN A 23 3.04 -14.38 -3.00
N VAL A 24 1.80 -14.71 -2.60
CA VAL A 24 0.75 -13.70 -2.35
C VAL A 24 1.18 -12.71 -1.26
N LEU A 25 1.82 -13.19 -0.21
CA LEU A 25 2.32 -12.35 0.88
C LEU A 25 3.51 -11.50 0.43
N GLU A 26 4.41 -12.03 -0.40
CA GLU A 26 5.53 -11.29 -0.97
C GLU A 26 5.06 -10.16 -1.91
N ASP A 27 4.17 -10.48 -2.84
CA ASP A 27 3.53 -9.51 -3.74
C ASP A 27 2.84 -8.40 -2.95
N LEU A 28 2.10 -8.78 -1.90
CA LEU A 28 1.41 -7.82 -1.04
C LEU A 28 2.41 -6.88 -0.36
N LEU A 29 3.48 -7.43 0.19
CA LEU A 29 4.51 -6.67 0.88
C LEU A 29 5.22 -5.68 -0.06
N GLU A 30 5.49 -6.07 -1.30
CA GLU A 30 6.02 -5.17 -2.32
C GLU A 30 5.01 -4.07 -2.69
N THR A 31 3.76 -4.46 -2.96
CA THR A 31 2.70 -3.52 -3.36
C THR A 31 2.44 -2.48 -2.26
N LEU A 32 2.41 -2.90 -0.98
CA LEU A 32 2.27 -1.99 0.15
C LEU A 32 3.48 -1.05 0.30
N GLY A 33 4.69 -1.54 0.03
CA GLY A 33 5.91 -0.73 0.04
C GLY A 33 5.94 0.34 -1.04
N ASN A 34 5.30 0.08 -2.18
CA ASN A 34 5.21 1.00 -3.31
C ASN A 34 4.14 2.09 -3.14
N ILE A 35 3.35 2.06 -2.06
CA ILE A 35 2.41 3.15 -1.73
C ILE A 35 3.26 4.35 -1.25
N ASP A 36 3.54 5.29 -2.14
CA ASP A 36 4.28 6.52 -1.82
C ASP A 36 3.32 7.59 -1.23
N PRO A 37 3.47 7.99 0.05
CA PRO A 37 2.63 9.04 0.63
C PRO A 37 2.79 10.39 -0.09
N SER A 38 3.98 10.69 -0.60
CA SER A 38 4.30 11.96 -1.22
C SER A 38 3.58 12.14 -2.56
N GLU A 39 3.37 11.06 -3.33
CA GLU A 39 2.58 11.06 -4.58
C GLU A 39 1.15 11.58 -4.35
N VAL A 40 0.49 11.14 -3.28
CA VAL A 40 -0.87 11.61 -2.94
C VAL A 40 -0.87 13.10 -2.61
N GLN A 41 0.14 13.55 -1.85
CA GLN A 41 0.26 14.96 -1.48
C GLN A 41 0.59 15.83 -2.70
N ILE A 42 1.43 15.34 -3.62
CA ILE A 42 1.75 15.98 -4.90
C ILE A 42 0.50 16.14 -5.76
N GLU A 43 -0.37 15.14 -5.78
CA GLU A 43 -1.64 15.22 -6.51
C GLU A 43 -2.53 16.34 -5.97
N GLY A 44 -2.49 16.62 -4.67
CA GLY A 44 -3.12 17.80 -4.08
C GLY A 44 -2.53 19.11 -4.63
N LEU A 45 -1.20 19.19 -4.79
CA LEU A 45 -0.51 20.34 -5.37
C LEU A 45 -0.87 20.56 -6.85
N ARG A 46 -0.99 19.47 -7.61
CA ARG A 46 -1.41 19.49 -9.03
C ARG A 46 -2.81 20.06 -9.24
N LYS A 47 -3.68 19.92 -8.24
CA LYS A 47 -5.08 20.38 -8.25
C LYS A 47 -5.28 21.81 -7.78
N ILE A 48 -4.21 22.55 -7.44
CA ILE A 48 -4.37 23.95 -7.01
C ILE A 48 -4.83 24.80 -8.20
N GLU A 49 -6.02 25.37 -8.06
CA GLU A 49 -6.62 26.32 -8.99
C GLU A 49 -6.69 27.71 -8.34
N PHE A 50 -6.53 28.75 -9.13
CA PHE A 50 -6.61 30.14 -8.69
C PHE A 50 -7.21 31.02 -9.78
N GLU A 51 -7.85 32.11 -9.37
CA GLU A 51 -8.44 33.06 -10.30
C GLU A 51 -7.41 34.09 -10.76
N ARG A 52 -7.33 34.31 -12.08
CA ARG A 52 -6.53 35.38 -12.70
C ARG A 52 -7.33 36.00 -13.83
N GLU A 53 -7.54 37.31 -13.76
CA GLU A 53 -8.27 38.08 -14.79
C GLU A 53 -9.68 37.50 -15.08
N GLY A 54 -10.38 37.06 -14.03
CA GLY A 54 -11.72 36.47 -14.14
C GLY A 54 -11.77 35.05 -14.73
N ARG A 55 -10.61 34.39 -14.89
CA ARG A 55 -10.51 33.00 -15.35
C ARG A 55 -9.81 32.13 -14.31
N MET A 56 -10.35 30.94 -14.08
CA MET A 56 -9.68 29.91 -13.29
C MET A 56 -8.47 29.37 -14.06
N LYS A 57 -7.32 29.35 -13.41
CA LYS A 57 -6.06 28.77 -13.91
C LYS A 57 -5.54 27.75 -12.91
N ARG A 58 -4.70 26.83 -13.39
CA ARG A 58 -4.03 25.82 -12.57
C ARG A 58 -2.58 26.19 -12.34
N ILE A 59 -1.99 25.74 -11.23
CA ILE A 59 -0.54 25.85 -11.03
C ILE A 59 0.23 25.19 -12.19
N LEU A 60 -0.27 24.06 -12.69
CA LEU A 60 0.32 23.34 -13.84
C LEU A 60 0.38 24.15 -15.14
N ASP A 61 -0.46 25.18 -15.27
CA ASP A 61 -0.41 26.07 -16.43
C ASP A 61 0.84 26.95 -16.41
N LEU A 62 1.34 27.28 -15.21
CA LEU A 62 2.46 28.20 -14.99
C LEU A 62 3.77 27.50 -14.60
N ALA A 63 3.70 26.27 -14.08
CA ALA A 63 4.85 25.54 -13.58
C ALA A 63 4.77 24.04 -13.86
N SER A 64 5.93 23.39 -13.89
CA SER A 64 6.10 21.94 -13.93
C SER A 64 6.55 21.44 -12.56
N ILE A 65 5.95 20.34 -12.12
CA ILE A 65 6.23 19.72 -10.81
C ILE A 65 7.11 18.50 -11.05
N PHE A 66 8.28 18.48 -10.43
CA PHE A 66 9.23 17.38 -10.49
C PHE A 66 9.41 16.79 -9.09
N TYR A 67 9.00 15.54 -8.94
CA TYR A 67 9.24 14.75 -7.76
C TYR A 67 10.15 13.59 -8.13
N ASP A 68 11.21 13.43 -7.34
CA ASP A 68 12.12 12.30 -7.44
C ASP A 68 12.32 11.74 -6.02
N PRO A 69 11.67 10.60 -5.68
CA PRO A 69 11.80 9.98 -4.38
C PRO A 69 13.24 9.53 -4.07
N GLY A 70 14.09 9.34 -5.10
CA GLY A 70 15.51 9.03 -4.94
C GLY A 70 16.36 10.24 -4.51
N VAL A 71 15.85 11.47 -4.73
CA VAL A 71 16.53 12.72 -4.35
C VAL A 71 15.97 13.27 -3.04
N SER A 72 14.65 13.30 -2.89
CA SER A 72 14.00 13.75 -1.66
C SER A 72 12.58 13.23 -1.55
N THR A 73 12.25 12.67 -0.38
CA THR A 73 10.88 12.25 -0.04
C THR A 73 10.05 13.38 0.56
N THR A 74 10.69 14.49 0.96
CA THR A 74 10.05 15.57 1.72
C THR A 74 9.99 16.89 0.96
N SER A 75 10.66 17.00 -0.19
CA SER A 75 10.68 18.22 -0.98
C SER A 75 10.46 17.96 -2.47
N ILE A 76 9.68 18.82 -3.10
CA ILE A 76 9.34 18.74 -4.52
C ILE A 76 9.95 19.94 -5.23
N ARG A 77 10.51 19.73 -6.43
CA ARG A 77 11.00 20.83 -7.27
C ARG A 77 9.87 21.37 -8.14
N ILE A 78 9.71 22.68 -8.13
CA ILE A 78 8.80 23.42 -8.99
C ILE A 78 9.62 24.22 -9.99
N ALA A 79 9.42 23.96 -11.28
CA ALA A 79 10.07 24.68 -12.37
C ALA A 79 9.06 25.62 -13.03
N MET A 80 9.35 26.91 -13.03
CA MET A 80 8.49 27.93 -13.64
C MET A 80 8.64 27.94 -15.15
N LYS A 81 7.53 28.04 -15.88
CA LYS A 81 7.57 28.25 -17.34
C LYS A 81 7.99 29.68 -17.69
N GLU A 82 7.58 30.65 -16.87
CA GLU A 82 7.95 32.05 -17.00
C GLU A 82 8.32 32.63 -15.62
N LEU A 83 9.45 33.34 -15.54
CA LEU A 83 9.98 33.87 -14.28
C LEU A 83 9.03 34.88 -13.61
N LYS A 84 8.30 35.66 -14.41
CA LYS A 84 7.37 36.71 -13.95
C LYS A 84 6.21 36.17 -13.10
N ASP A 85 5.88 34.89 -13.24
CA ASP A 85 4.76 34.26 -12.55
C ASP A 85 5.18 33.58 -11.24
N LYS A 86 6.48 33.61 -10.89
CA LYS A 86 7.03 32.92 -9.72
C LYS A 86 6.37 33.36 -8.41
N ASP A 87 6.25 34.66 -8.17
CA ASP A 87 5.65 35.19 -6.94
C ASP A 87 4.17 34.81 -6.81
N LEU A 88 3.45 34.78 -7.94
CA LEU A 88 2.04 34.37 -7.98
C LEU A 88 1.89 32.89 -7.60
N VAL A 89 2.73 32.01 -8.14
CA VAL A 89 2.70 30.58 -7.81
C VAL A 89 3.05 30.37 -6.33
N ILE A 90 4.09 31.04 -5.83
CA ILE A 90 4.48 30.98 -4.41
C ILE A 90 3.33 31.42 -3.50
N ALA A 91 2.64 32.52 -3.82
CA ALA A 91 1.53 33.02 -3.03
C ALA A 91 0.36 32.01 -2.97
N ASN A 92 -0.05 31.46 -4.13
CA ASN A 92 -1.13 30.48 -4.19
C ASN A 92 -0.78 29.17 -3.49
N MET A 93 0.47 28.69 -3.61
CA MET A 93 0.95 27.52 -2.87
C MET A 93 0.92 27.73 -1.36
N ARG A 94 1.33 28.92 -0.88
CA ARG A 94 1.24 29.26 0.55
C ARG A 94 -0.21 29.27 1.04
N MET A 95 -1.14 29.81 0.25
CA MET A 95 -2.58 29.78 0.56
C MET A 95 -3.12 28.35 0.61
N ALA A 96 -2.64 27.46 -0.25
CA ALA A 96 -2.97 26.04 -0.25
C ALA A 96 -2.27 25.21 0.86
N GLY A 97 -1.46 25.84 1.72
CA GLY A 97 -0.83 25.20 2.88
C GLY A 97 0.64 24.78 2.70
N TYR A 98 1.23 24.98 1.51
CA TYR A 98 2.63 24.71 1.22
C TYR A 98 3.49 25.91 1.63
N LYS A 99 3.83 26.01 2.91
CA LYS A 99 4.42 27.24 3.48
C LYS A 99 5.93 27.35 3.36
N LYS A 100 6.62 26.21 3.35
CA LYS A 100 8.08 26.16 3.38
C LYS A 100 8.61 25.94 1.98
N MET A 101 9.42 26.90 1.52
CA MET A 101 10.02 26.88 0.20
C MET A 101 11.46 27.36 0.29
N SER A 102 12.33 26.79 -0.54
CA SER A 102 13.74 27.17 -0.63
C SER A 102 14.15 27.44 -2.08
N PRO A 103 15.21 28.23 -2.33
CA PRO A 103 15.71 28.49 -3.67
C PRO A 103 16.08 27.20 -4.40
N GLY A 104 15.77 27.14 -5.70
CA GLY A 104 16.15 26.04 -6.57
C GLY A 104 17.57 26.18 -7.12
N PRO A 105 17.99 25.29 -8.03
CA PRO A 105 19.29 25.37 -8.70
C PRO A 105 19.49 26.65 -9.53
N ASP A 106 18.40 27.27 -9.96
CA ASP A 106 18.37 28.52 -10.71
C ASP A 106 17.17 29.38 -10.30
N ASP A 107 17.08 30.60 -10.85
CA ASP A 107 15.99 31.53 -10.55
C ASP A 107 14.62 31.07 -11.04
N SER A 108 14.56 30.19 -12.04
CA SER A 108 13.30 29.62 -12.55
C SER A 108 12.76 28.48 -11.68
N ASN A 109 13.56 27.97 -10.75
CA ASN A 109 13.21 26.85 -9.89
C ASN A 109 13.09 27.26 -8.42
N PHE A 110 12.29 26.50 -7.68
CA PHE A 110 12.30 26.49 -6.23
C PHE A 110 11.87 25.13 -5.71
N PHE A 111 12.27 24.80 -4.48
CA PHE A 111 11.82 23.61 -3.79
C PHE A 111 10.68 23.97 -2.84
N VAL A 112 9.73 23.05 -2.70
CA VAL A 112 8.61 23.13 -1.77
C VAL A 112 8.70 21.93 -0.83
N GLU A 113 8.77 22.17 0.48
CA GLU A 113 8.63 21.08 1.45
C GLU A 113 7.16 20.64 1.52
N LEU A 114 6.95 19.32 1.47
CA LEU A 114 5.64 18.71 1.64
C LEU A 114 5.08 19.03 3.04
N PRO A 115 3.83 19.51 3.14
CA PRO A 115 3.19 19.73 4.42
C PRO A 115 2.92 18.39 5.11
N LYS A 116 2.52 18.45 6.39
CA LYS A 116 1.98 17.26 7.06
C LYS A 116 0.73 16.78 6.30
N PRO A 117 0.50 15.46 6.16
CA PRO A 117 -0.69 14.93 5.51
C PRO A 117 -1.97 15.48 6.12
N THR A 118 -2.89 15.88 5.26
CA THR A 118 -4.24 16.32 5.63
C THR A 118 -5.13 15.13 5.95
N ALA A 119 -6.30 15.34 6.56
CA ALA A 119 -7.27 14.27 6.78
C ALA A 119 -7.71 13.57 5.47
N SER A 120 -7.75 14.31 4.36
CA SER A 120 -8.04 13.77 3.03
C SER A 120 -6.91 12.86 2.52
N ASP A 121 -5.65 13.23 2.76
CA ASP A 121 -4.49 12.42 2.37
C ASP A 121 -4.47 11.13 3.18
N LEU A 122 -4.69 11.23 4.50
CA LEU A 122 -4.78 10.07 5.39
C LEU A 122 -5.88 9.10 4.95
N GLY A 123 -7.08 9.60 4.63
CA GLY A 123 -8.17 8.78 4.10
C GLY A 123 -7.82 8.12 2.75
N SER A 124 -7.04 8.80 1.91
CA SER A 124 -6.55 8.25 0.64
C SER A 124 -5.54 7.12 0.86
N PHE A 125 -4.64 7.26 1.84
CA PHE A 125 -3.72 6.18 2.23
C PHE A 125 -4.48 4.95 2.73
N GLU A 126 -5.45 5.14 3.62
CA GLU A 126 -6.27 4.04 4.14
C GLU A 126 -7.04 3.33 3.01
N ASN A 127 -7.59 4.08 2.06
CA ASN A 127 -8.29 3.51 0.92
C ASN A 127 -7.37 2.69 0.02
N GLN A 128 -6.16 3.17 -0.28
CA GLN A 128 -5.17 2.42 -1.08
C GLN A 128 -4.74 1.12 -0.39
N ILE A 129 -4.50 1.16 0.92
CA ILE A 129 -4.19 -0.04 1.71
C ILE A 129 -5.36 -1.03 1.65
N LYS A 130 -6.60 -0.56 1.80
CA LYS A 130 -7.80 -1.41 1.75
C LYS A 130 -7.99 -2.06 0.37
N ILE A 131 -7.79 -1.31 -0.71
CA ILE A 131 -7.84 -1.84 -2.08
C ILE A 131 -6.77 -2.93 -2.25
N THR A 132 -5.55 -2.66 -1.78
CA THR A 132 -4.43 -3.62 -1.85
C THR A 132 -4.72 -4.88 -1.04
N GLN A 133 -5.29 -4.75 0.15
CA GLN A 133 -5.74 -5.86 0.99
C GLN A 133 -6.78 -6.73 0.28
N ASN A 134 -7.82 -6.12 -0.28
CA ASN A 134 -8.89 -6.83 -0.99
C ASN A 134 -8.37 -7.57 -2.22
N SER A 135 -7.38 -6.99 -2.92
CA SER A 135 -6.70 -7.63 -4.04
C SER A 135 -5.95 -8.89 -3.59
N ALA A 136 -5.18 -8.83 -2.50
CA ALA A 136 -4.47 -9.99 -1.97
C ALA A 136 -5.41 -11.10 -1.47
N ILE A 137 -6.51 -10.74 -0.79
CA ILE A 137 -7.56 -11.69 -0.39
C ILE A 137 -8.16 -12.37 -1.62
N SER A 138 -8.45 -11.60 -2.67
CA SER A 138 -9.02 -12.14 -3.92
C SER A 138 -8.04 -13.07 -4.64
N LYS A 139 -6.75 -12.75 -4.67
CA LYS A 139 -5.69 -13.64 -5.19
C LYS A 139 -5.67 -14.97 -4.43
N MET A 140 -5.72 -14.93 -3.09
CA MET A 140 -5.75 -16.15 -2.27
C MET A 140 -7.04 -16.96 -2.49
N GLY A 141 -8.19 -16.29 -2.64
CA GLY A 141 -9.45 -16.95 -3.00
C GLY A 141 -9.38 -17.72 -4.32
N LYS A 142 -8.68 -17.16 -5.32
CA LYS A 142 -8.41 -17.85 -6.59
C LYS A 142 -7.52 -19.08 -6.42
N VAL A 143 -6.43 -18.97 -5.65
CA VAL A 143 -5.56 -20.12 -5.33
C VAL A 143 -6.35 -21.27 -4.72
N ASN A 144 -7.23 -20.96 -3.76
CA ASN A 144 -8.07 -21.96 -3.11
C ASN A 144 -9.07 -22.61 -4.07
N PHE A 145 -9.71 -21.81 -4.92
CA PHE A 145 -10.64 -22.32 -5.93
C PHE A 145 -9.94 -23.28 -6.91
N ASP A 146 -8.76 -22.90 -7.41
CA ASP A 146 -7.98 -23.72 -8.34
C ASP A 146 -7.54 -25.03 -7.69
N ALA A 147 -7.08 -25.00 -6.44
CA ALA A 147 -6.70 -26.21 -5.69
C ALA A 147 -7.91 -27.13 -5.47
N ALA A 148 -9.06 -26.58 -5.08
CA ALA A 148 -10.29 -27.34 -4.88
C ALA A 148 -10.78 -28.01 -6.18
N SER A 149 -10.69 -27.29 -7.30
CA SER A 149 -11.04 -27.81 -8.63
C SER A 149 -10.14 -28.97 -9.04
N ARG A 150 -8.82 -28.84 -8.88
CA ARG A 150 -7.85 -29.90 -9.20
C ARG A 150 -8.04 -31.14 -8.32
N MET A 151 -8.26 -30.97 -7.02
CA MET A 151 -8.55 -32.10 -6.12
C MET A 151 -9.85 -32.82 -6.52
N LYS A 152 -10.90 -32.08 -6.89
CA LYS A 152 -12.17 -32.68 -7.35
C LYS A 152 -11.96 -33.51 -8.63
N ALA A 153 -11.19 -33.00 -9.58
CA ALA A 153 -10.86 -33.74 -10.79
C ALA A 153 -10.08 -35.03 -10.49
N ALA A 154 -9.10 -34.97 -9.58
CA ALA A 154 -8.30 -36.14 -9.20
C ALA A 154 -9.11 -37.23 -8.51
N VAL A 155 -10.05 -36.86 -7.63
CA VAL A 155 -10.99 -37.82 -7.00
C VAL A 155 -11.89 -38.47 -8.06
N ASN A 156 -12.44 -37.68 -8.98
CA ASN A 156 -13.33 -38.19 -10.03
C ASN A 156 -12.64 -39.16 -11.00
N SER A 157 -11.33 -39.00 -11.18
CA SER A 157 -10.51 -39.90 -12.01
C SER A 157 -9.89 -41.05 -11.21
N GLU A 158 -10.33 -41.27 -9.96
CA GLU A 158 -9.83 -42.32 -9.04
C GLU A 158 -8.32 -42.26 -8.76
N PHE A 159 -7.65 -41.15 -9.05
CA PHE A 159 -6.22 -41.00 -8.80
C PHE A 159 -5.90 -40.88 -7.30
N ILE A 160 -6.88 -40.49 -6.47
CA ILE A 160 -6.68 -40.20 -5.04
C ILE A 160 -7.89 -40.67 -4.22
N GLU A 161 -7.63 -41.33 -3.10
CA GLU A 161 -8.67 -41.70 -2.16
C GLU A 161 -9.37 -40.49 -1.52
N PRO A 162 -10.70 -40.55 -1.28
CA PRO A 162 -11.44 -39.47 -0.63
C PRO A 162 -10.88 -39.04 0.74
N ARG A 163 -10.33 -39.99 1.51
CA ARG A 163 -9.74 -39.72 2.83
C ARG A 163 -8.50 -38.83 2.75
N VAL A 164 -7.63 -39.06 1.77
CA VAL A 164 -6.41 -38.24 1.54
C VAL A 164 -6.82 -36.83 1.12
N THR A 165 -7.81 -36.72 0.23
CA THR A 165 -8.35 -35.43 -0.20
C THR A 165 -8.94 -34.61 0.96
N MET A 166 -9.60 -35.27 1.91
CA MET A 166 -10.12 -34.59 3.10
C MET A 166 -9.01 -33.99 3.97
N LEU A 167 -7.89 -34.71 4.17
CA LEU A 167 -6.76 -34.20 4.94
C LEU A 167 -6.08 -33.03 4.23
N ALA A 168 -5.87 -33.13 2.92
CA ALA A 168 -5.33 -32.06 2.08
C ALA A 168 -6.17 -30.77 2.17
N ARG A 169 -7.51 -30.89 2.09
CA ARG A 169 -8.43 -29.76 2.25
C ARG A 169 -8.29 -29.06 3.60
N LYS A 170 -8.21 -29.81 4.69
CA LYS A 170 -8.01 -29.24 6.03
C LYS A 170 -6.69 -28.49 6.15
N GLN A 171 -5.63 -28.97 5.49
CA GLN A 171 -4.35 -28.27 5.47
C GLN A 171 -4.43 -26.96 4.68
N ILE A 172 -5.02 -27.02 3.49
CA ILE A 172 -5.24 -25.85 2.62
C ILE A 172 -6.07 -24.77 3.34
N GLU A 173 -7.10 -25.17 4.09
CA GLU A 173 -7.91 -24.26 4.90
C GLU A 173 -7.05 -23.57 5.98
N LYS A 174 -6.22 -24.33 6.72
CA LYS A 174 -5.32 -23.72 7.71
C LYS A 174 -4.31 -22.75 7.10
N ILE A 175 -3.69 -23.12 5.97
CA ILE A 175 -2.76 -22.25 5.24
C ILE A 175 -3.48 -20.96 4.83
N SER A 176 -4.70 -21.07 4.33
CA SER A 176 -5.51 -19.92 3.94
C SER A 176 -5.81 -19.00 5.12
N ASP A 177 -6.26 -19.57 6.24
CA ASP A 177 -6.57 -18.81 7.45
C ASP A 177 -5.34 -18.10 8.02
N GLU A 178 -4.17 -18.74 7.97
CA GLU A 178 -2.90 -18.11 8.33
C GLU A 178 -2.54 -16.98 7.37
N THR A 179 -2.70 -17.21 6.07
CA THR A 179 -2.44 -16.20 5.04
C THR A 179 -3.32 -14.97 5.23
N TYR A 180 -4.63 -15.15 5.43
CA TYR A 180 -5.54 -14.03 5.69
C TYR A 180 -5.17 -13.24 6.95
N ARG A 181 -4.71 -13.92 8.01
CA ARG A 181 -4.18 -13.25 9.21
C ARG A 181 -2.93 -12.43 8.90
N HIS A 182 -1.98 -12.98 8.15
CA HIS A 182 -0.76 -12.26 7.76
C HIS A 182 -1.06 -11.06 6.86
N ILE A 183 -1.97 -11.20 5.89
CA ILE A 183 -2.45 -10.10 5.04
C ILE A 183 -2.95 -8.94 5.92
N LYS A 184 -3.82 -9.22 6.90
CA LYS A 184 -4.34 -8.19 7.81
C LYS A 184 -3.22 -7.51 8.61
N VAL A 185 -2.26 -8.27 9.13
CA VAL A 185 -1.14 -7.70 9.90
C VAL A 185 -0.24 -6.83 9.04
N PHE A 186 0.09 -7.24 7.81
CA PHE A 186 0.93 -6.43 6.91
C PHE A 186 0.28 -5.09 6.59
N CYS A 187 -1.03 -5.12 6.26
CA CYS A 187 -1.80 -3.90 6.02
C CYS A 187 -1.88 -3.02 7.27
N MET A 188 -2.02 -3.59 8.47
CA MET A 188 -2.04 -2.85 9.73
C MET A 188 -0.69 -2.16 10.01
N ILE A 189 0.42 -2.84 9.75
CA ILE A 189 1.78 -2.26 9.88
C ILE A 189 1.92 -1.07 8.94
N ARG A 190 1.55 -1.22 7.65
CA ARG A 190 1.62 -0.10 6.69
C ARG A 190 0.70 1.05 7.08
N ARG A 191 -0.52 0.75 7.55
CA ARG A 191 -1.49 1.75 8.02
C ARG A 191 -0.91 2.54 9.19
N GLN A 192 -0.29 1.88 10.16
CA GLN A 192 0.36 2.57 11.27
C GLN A 192 1.51 3.46 10.80
N ALA A 193 2.33 3.00 9.84
CA ALA A 193 3.44 3.79 9.31
C ALA A 193 2.96 5.08 8.61
N LEU A 194 1.90 5.00 7.80
CA LEU A 194 1.40 6.15 7.03
C LEU A 194 0.48 7.08 7.82
N VAL A 195 -0.38 6.53 8.69
CA VAL A 195 -1.42 7.29 9.41
C VAL A 195 -0.99 7.66 10.83
N GLY A 196 -0.04 6.91 11.40
CA GLY A 196 0.55 7.20 12.71
C GLY A 196 -0.50 7.33 13.82
N GLY A 197 -0.31 8.35 14.67
CA GLY A 197 -1.18 8.63 15.81
C GLY A 197 -2.63 9.00 15.46
N SER A 198 -2.94 9.24 14.18
CA SER A 198 -4.32 9.50 13.72
C SER A 198 -5.11 8.21 13.48
N MET A 199 -4.45 7.05 13.52
CA MET A 199 -5.10 5.76 13.30
C MET A 199 -6.10 5.47 14.41
N ARG A 200 -7.33 5.13 14.02
CA ARG A 200 -8.39 4.69 14.94
C ARG A 200 -8.64 3.20 14.77
N LEU A 201 -8.60 2.48 15.89
CA LEU A 201 -8.99 1.07 15.97
C LEU A 201 -10.42 1.06 16.53
N THR A 202 -11.37 0.61 15.73
CA THR A 202 -12.80 0.66 16.10
C THR A 202 -13.40 -0.71 16.34
N GLU A 203 -12.78 -1.76 15.79
CA GLU A 203 -13.29 -3.13 15.87
C GLU A 203 -12.38 -4.03 16.71
N ASP A 204 -12.96 -5.03 17.37
CA ASP A 204 -12.22 -5.97 18.21
C ASP A 204 -11.18 -6.77 17.39
N ASP A 205 -11.51 -7.14 16.15
CA ASP A 205 -10.60 -7.85 15.24
C ASP A 205 -9.40 -6.97 14.84
N GLU A 206 -9.61 -5.66 14.66
CA GLU A 206 -8.53 -4.70 14.42
C GLU A 206 -7.60 -4.61 15.63
N MET A 207 -8.15 -4.61 16.85
CA MET A 207 -7.33 -4.60 18.07
C MET A 207 -6.48 -5.88 18.21
N VAL A 208 -7.02 -7.04 17.87
CA VAL A 208 -6.27 -8.30 17.86
C VAL A 208 -5.13 -8.24 16.84
N THR A 209 -5.43 -7.75 15.63
CA THR A 209 -4.43 -7.57 14.57
C THR A 209 -3.33 -6.59 14.98
N TYR A 210 -3.70 -5.48 15.62
CA TYR A 210 -2.77 -4.48 16.14
C TYR A 210 -1.88 -5.00 17.27
N ARG A 211 -2.32 -5.99 18.06
CA ARG A 211 -1.42 -6.63 19.03
C ARG A 211 -0.41 -7.54 18.33
N ARG A 212 -0.89 -8.35 17.36
CA ARG A 212 -0.07 -9.30 16.61
C ARG A 212 1.03 -8.66 15.78
N MET A 213 0.87 -7.41 15.34
CA MET A 213 1.94 -6.71 14.60
C MET A 213 3.25 -6.60 15.39
N LYS A 214 3.20 -6.73 16.72
CA LYS A 214 4.38 -6.66 17.60
C LYS A 214 5.09 -8.01 17.73
N ASP A 215 4.50 -9.08 17.20
CA ASP A 215 5.11 -10.40 17.23
C ASP A 215 6.41 -10.37 16.40
N GLU A 216 7.45 -11.03 16.90
CA GLU A 216 8.79 -11.02 16.31
C GLU A 216 8.81 -11.48 14.84
N ILE A 217 7.86 -12.37 14.49
CA ILE A 217 7.69 -12.88 13.13
C ILE A 217 7.41 -11.78 12.11
N TYR A 218 6.98 -10.58 12.52
CA TYR A 218 6.70 -9.45 11.63
C TYR A 218 7.81 -8.39 11.60
N SER A 219 8.95 -8.59 12.27
CA SER A 219 10.05 -7.61 12.30
C SER A 219 10.51 -7.21 10.89
N PHE A 220 10.61 -8.18 9.98
CA PHE A 220 10.97 -7.93 8.58
C PHE A 220 9.96 -7.06 7.82
N VAL A 221 8.69 -7.10 8.23
CA VAL A 221 7.62 -6.27 7.63
C VAL A 221 7.77 -4.84 8.11
N HIS A 222 8.07 -4.62 9.39
CA HIS A 222 8.38 -3.29 9.93
C HIS A 222 9.61 -2.70 9.26
N GLU A 223 10.67 -3.48 9.04
CA GLU A 223 11.86 -3.01 8.33
C GLU A 223 11.55 -2.55 6.90
N LYS A 224 10.65 -3.27 6.20
CA LYS A 224 10.30 -2.99 4.82
C LYS A 224 9.22 -1.92 4.66
N LEU A 225 8.26 -1.83 5.58
CA LEU A 225 7.07 -0.96 5.48
C LEU A 225 7.03 0.19 6.48
N GLY A 226 7.89 0.18 7.50
CA GLY A 226 7.92 1.17 8.58
C GLY A 226 8.56 2.51 8.20
N LYS A 227 8.89 2.71 6.92
CA LYS A 227 9.43 3.95 6.36
C LYS A 227 8.35 4.73 5.62
#